data_AF-A0A2E9YUN9-F1
#
_entry.id   AF-A0A2E9YUN9-F1
#
_cell.length_a   1.000
_cell.length_b   1.000
_cell.length_c   1.000
_cell.angle_alpha   90.00
_cell.angle_beta   90.00
_cell.angle_gamma   90.00
#
_symmetry.space_group_name_H-M   'P 1'
#
loop_
_entity.id
_entity.type
_entity.pdbx_description
1 polymer ?
#
loop_
_entity_poly.entity_id
_entity_poly.type
_entity_poly.pdbx_seq_one_letter_code
_entity_poly.pdbx_strand_id
1 'polypeptide(L)'
;MTTTRQTRQTVRINGKRTVLTTRNGKVTAKAADPLEWELQAAQVRRLRGMPEYGTQFLLAGDQNSAKRGPTAQAQAVAAGMTAGEADLRIYLRGGQVRHIENKVGNGRLQPVQVKRHGELEKLGHTVVVLRAVSEQEAADKAEACVREWLTEPVAADNDNAAAFADDHKLQ
;
A
#
# COMPACT_ATOMS: atom_id res chain seq x y z
N MET A 1 -15.09 41.70 7.18
CA MET A 1 -15.78 40.43 6.86
C MET A 1 -15.24 39.35 7.79
N THR A 2 -16.04 38.83 8.72
CA THR A 2 -15.60 37.81 9.68
C THR A 2 -15.61 36.45 8.99
N THR A 3 -14.44 35.92 8.61
CA THR A 3 -14.34 34.61 8.00
C THR A 3 -14.83 33.56 8.99
N THR A 4 -15.98 32.91 8.72
CA THR A 4 -16.45 31.82 9.57
C THR A 4 -15.43 30.70 9.57
N ARG A 5 -14.80 30.45 10.72
CA ARG A 5 -13.87 29.34 10.91
C ARG A 5 -14.64 28.02 10.90
N GLN A 6 -14.49 27.23 9.83
CA GLN A 6 -14.90 25.83 9.83
C GLN A 6 -13.81 25.01 10.52
N THR A 7 -14.17 24.18 11.50
CA THR A 7 -13.24 23.23 12.12
C THR A 7 -13.68 21.80 11.85
N ARG A 8 -12.71 20.90 11.73
CA ARG A 8 -12.91 19.45 11.59
C ARG A 8 -12.07 18.73 12.62
N GLN A 9 -12.68 17.76 13.28
CA GLN A 9 -12.02 16.87 14.23
C GLN A 9 -12.51 15.44 14.02
N THR A 10 -11.59 14.48 14.07
CA THR A 10 -11.92 13.06 14.01
C THR A 10 -11.84 12.50 15.43
N VAL A 11 -12.96 12.02 15.94
CA VAL A 11 -13.10 11.45 17.29
C VAL A 11 -13.60 10.01 17.21
N ARG A 12 -13.54 9.27 18.32
CA ARG A 12 -14.25 7.99 18.44
C ARG A 12 -15.56 8.19 19.18
N ILE A 13 -16.67 7.74 18.59
CA ILE A 13 -18.00 7.71 19.21
C ILE A 13 -18.45 6.25 19.18
N ASN A 14 -18.69 5.66 20.35
CA ASN A 14 -19.02 4.22 20.50
C ASN A 14 -18.01 3.31 19.76
N GLY A 15 -16.71 3.62 19.87
CA GLY A 15 -15.63 2.89 19.20
C GLY A 15 -15.44 3.21 17.71
N LYS A 16 -16.40 3.87 17.05
CA LYS A 16 -16.35 4.20 15.62
C LYS A 16 -15.72 5.56 15.35
N ARG A 17 -14.79 5.62 14.38
CA ARG A 17 -14.19 6.89 13.93
C ARG A 17 -15.26 7.76 13.27
N THR A 18 -15.44 8.96 13.79
CA THR A 18 -16.47 9.92 13.37
C THR A 18 -15.82 11.28 13.15
N VAL A 19 -16.05 11.88 11.99
CA VAL A 19 -15.67 13.26 11.69
C VAL A 19 -16.77 14.19 12.17
N LEU A 20 -16.43 15.07 13.12
CA LEU A 20 -17.24 16.20 13.51
C LEU A 20 -16.79 17.42 12.72
N THR A 21 -17.73 18.06 12.03
CA THR A 21 -17.51 19.35 11.35
C THR A 21 -18.33 20.41 12.06
N THR A 22 -17.67 21.48 12.53
CA THR A 22 -18.32 22.63 13.14
C THR A 22 -18.28 23.81 12.17
N ARG A 23 -19.45 24.40 11.87
CA ARG A 23 -19.59 25.59 11.02
C ARG A 23 -20.74 26.45 11.55
N ASN A 24 -20.50 27.74 11.80
CA ASN A 24 -21.51 28.67 12.33
C ASN A 24 -22.21 28.15 13.60
N GLY A 25 -21.47 27.55 14.54
CA GLY A 25 -22.04 26.95 15.76
C GLY A 25 -22.81 25.64 15.55
N LYS A 26 -23.06 25.21 14.30
CA LYS A 26 -23.67 23.92 13.98
C LYS A 26 -22.60 22.84 13.89
N VAL A 27 -22.80 21.74 14.62
CA VAL A 27 -21.97 20.54 14.56
C VAL A 27 -22.69 19.48 13.73
N THR A 28 -22.00 18.90 12.76
CA THR A 28 -22.46 17.72 12.01
C THR A 28 -21.50 16.56 12.22
N ALA A 29 -22.03 15.37 12.42
CA ALA A 29 -21.26 14.13 12.57
C ALA A 29 -21.43 13.25 11.32
N LYS A 30 -20.33 12.70 10.82
CA LYS A 30 -20.32 11.69 9.75
C LYS A 30 -19.30 10.60 10.08
N ALA A 31 -19.54 9.37 9.64
CA ALA A 31 -18.52 8.32 9.71
C ALA A 31 -17.24 8.82 9.02
N ALA A 32 -16.09 8.54 9.63
CA ALA A 32 -14.81 8.81 9.00
C ALA A 32 -14.48 7.72 7.99
N ASP A 33 -13.83 8.08 6.88
CA ASP A 33 -13.30 7.10 5.96
C ASP A 33 -12.29 6.19 6.69
N PRO A 34 -12.14 4.92 6.26
CA PRO A 34 -11.16 3.99 6.84
C PRO A 34 -9.74 4.58 6.80
N LEU A 35 -8.89 4.13 7.73
CA LEU A 35 -7.45 4.35 7.64
C LEU A 35 -6.86 3.44 6.55
N GLU A 36 -5.77 3.86 5.94
CA GLU A 36 -5.09 3.06 4.90
C GLU A 36 -4.72 1.65 5.42
N TRP A 37 -4.29 1.53 6.68
CA TRP A 37 -3.98 0.22 7.28
C TRP A 37 -5.23 -0.67 7.45
N GLU A 38 -6.42 -0.10 7.64
CA GLU A 38 -7.68 -0.86 7.74
C GLU A 38 -8.02 -1.47 6.36
N LEU A 39 -7.81 -0.70 5.28
CA LEU A 39 -7.93 -1.20 3.90
C LEU A 39 -6.93 -2.33 3.62
N GLN A 40 -5.66 -2.12 3.95
CA GLN A 40 -4.60 -3.12 3.79
C GLN A 40 -4.91 -4.40 4.57
N ALA A 41 -5.39 -4.29 5.82
CA ALA A 41 -5.73 -5.45 6.64
C ALA A 41 -6.91 -6.24 6.04
N ALA A 42 -7.91 -5.57 5.48
CA ALA A 42 -9.03 -6.22 4.80
C ALA A 42 -8.57 -6.97 3.55
N GLN A 43 -7.67 -6.37 2.76
CA GLN A 43 -7.04 -7.03 1.60
C GLN A 43 -6.25 -8.26 2.03
N VAL A 44 -5.36 -8.14 3.02
CA VAL A 44 -4.55 -9.26 3.53
C VAL A 44 -5.45 -10.41 3.98
N ARG A 45 -6.56 -10.12 4.70
CA ARG A 45 -7.52 -11.14 5.12
C ARG A 45 -8.16 -11.84 3.91
N ARG A 46 -8.60 -11.08 2.91
CA ARG A 46 -9.23 -11.65 1.69
C ARG A 46 -8.24 -12.50 0.92
N LEU A 47 -7.05 -11.96 0.63
CA LEU A 47 -6.01 -12.64 -0.13
C LEU A 47 -5.55 -13.92 0.56
N ARG A 48 -5.36 -13.91 1.89
CA ARG A 48 -5.04 -15.12 2.65
C ARG A 48 -6.16 -16.17 2.67
N GLY A 49 -7.39 -15.75 2.42
CA GLY A 49 -8.54 -16.65 2.30
C GLY A 49 -8.74 -17.24 0.90
N MET A 50 -7.97 -16.80 -0.09
CA MET A 50 -8.02 -17.35 -1.44
C MET A 50 -7.40 -18.77 -1.47
N PRO A 51 -7.99 -19.73 -2.19
CA PRO A 51 -7.42 -21.08 -2.30
C PRO A 51 -6.03 -21.10 -2.97
N GLU A 52 -5.69 -20.08 -3.75
CA GLU A 52 -4.38 -19.95 -4.43
C GLU A 52 -3.27 -19.43 -3.51
N TYR A 53 -3.61 -18.88 -2.34
CA TYR A 53 -2.63 -18.39 -1.38
C TYR A 53 -1.83 -19.55 -0.79
N GLY A 54 -0.50 -19.40 -0.76
CA GLY A 54 0.42 -20.45 -0.31
C GLY A 54 0.79 -21.47 -1.39
N THR A 55 0.16 -21.44 -2.56
CA THR A 55 0.43 -22.38 -3.67
C THR A 55 0.77 -21.71 -4.99
N GLN A 56 0.11 -20.60 -5.31
CA GLN A 56 0.37 -19.83 -6.53
C GLN A 56 0.92 -18.43 -6.23
N PHE A 57 0.63 -17.91 -5.04
CA PHE A 57 1.20 -16.65 -4.60
C PHE A 57 1.41 -16.61 -3.08
N LEU A 58 2.29 -15.72 -2.64
CA LEU A 58 2.47 -15.31 -1.25
C LEU A 58 2.35 -13.79 -1.16
N LEU A 59 2.24 -13.26 0.05
CA LEU A 59 2.22 -11.81 0.25
C LEU A 59 2.97 -11.39 1.51
N ALA A 60 3.53 -10.18 1.47
CA ALA A 60 4.03 -9.46 2.64
C ALA A 60 3.37 -8.07 2.69
N GLY A 61 2.99 -7.64 3.90
CA GLY A 61 2.51 -6.29 4.13
C GLY A 61 3.62 -5.41 4.68
N ASP A 62 3.81 -4.28 4.04
CA ASP A 62 4.77 -3.26 4.42
C ASP A 62 4.02 -2.09 5.07
N GLN A 63 4.49 -1.65 6.24
CA GLN A 63 3.92 -0.52 6.97
C GLN A 63 4.96 0.57 7.17
N ASN A 64 5.64 0.94 6.08
CA ASN A 64 6.82 1.80 6.14
C ASN A 64 6.46 3.25 6.53
N SER A 65 5.20 3.66 6.40
CA SER A 65 4.68 4.96 6.83
C SER A 65 4.19 5.02 8.29
N ALA A 66 4.16 3.89 9.01
CA ALA A 66 3.64 3.85 10.38
C ALA A 66 4.43 4.76 11.33
N LYS A 67 3.72 5.47 12.22
CA LYS A 67 4.34 6.30 13.24
C LYS A 67 5.12 5.43 14.22
N ARG A 68 6.41 5.71 14.36
CA ARG A 68 7.34 5.06 15.30
C ARG A 68 7.98 6.11 16.20
N GLY A 69 8.41 5.71 17.39
CA GLY A 69 9.26 6.56 18.23
C GLY A 69 10.59 6.87 17.54
N PRO A 70 11.30 7.97 17.88
CA PRO A 70 12.49 8.41 17.17
C PRO A 70 13.58 7.33 17.01
N THR A 71 13.88 6.60 18.09
CA THR A 71 14.87 5.52 18.07
C THR A 71 14.44 4.37 17.18
N ALA A 72 13.19 3.93 17.30
CA ALA A 72 12.64 2.84 16.48
C ALA A 72 12.58 3.22 15.00
N GLN A 73 12.29 4.49 14.69
CA GLN A 73 12.34 5.01 13.33
C GLN A 73 13.76 4.97 12.77
N ALA A 74 14.75 5.45 13.52
CA ALA A 74 16.15 5.45 13.09
C ALA A 74 16.68 4.02 12.86
N GLN A 75 16.37 3.09 13.77
CA GLN A 75 16.69 1.67 13.63
C GLN A 75 16.03 1.05 12.39
N ALA A 76 14.74 1.33 12.15
CA ALA A 76 14.03 0.80 11.00
C ALA A 76 14.63 1.31 9.68
N VAL A 77 14.95 2.60 9.58
CA VAL A 77 15.62 3.17 8.39
C VAL A 77 17.00 2.54 8.19
N ALA A 78 17.80 2.41 9.25
CA ALA A 78 19.12 1.77 9.19
C ALA A 78 19.03 0.29 8.79
N ALA A 79 17.93 -0.40 9.14
CA ALA A 79 17.64 -1.76 8.75
C ALA A 79 17.00 -1.90 7.35
N GLY A 80 16.90 -0.82 6.58
CA GLY A 80 16.43 -0.84 5.19
C GLY A 80 14.97 -0.46 4.96
N MET A 81 14.25 0.04 5.97
CA MET A 81 12.92 0.60 5.77
C MET A 81 12.99 1.77 4.79
N THR A 82 12.35 1.59 3.63
CA THR A 82 12.39 2.57 2.53
C THR A 82 11.10 3.38 2.50
N ALA A 83 11.24 4.71 2.55
CA ALA A 83 10.10 5.60 2.47
C ALA A 83 9.46 5.55 1.07
N GLY A 84 8.13 5.49 1.03
CA GLY A 84 7.37 5.44 -0.22
C GLY A 84 7.34 4.06 -0.90
N GLU A 85 7.86 3.02 -0.25
CA GLU A 85 7.59 1.63 -0.67
C GLU A 85 6.09 1.35 -0.64
N ALA A 86 5.60 0.56 -1.59
CA ALA A 86 4.20 0.17 -1.68
C ALA A 86 3.76 -0.66 -0.47
N ASP A 87 2.46 -0.64 -0.16
CA ASP A 87 1.91 -1.27 1.04
C ASP A 87 1.92 -2.81 1.00
N LEU A 88 1.79 -3.45 -0.16
CA LEU A 88 1.82 -4.90 -0.28
C LEU A 88 2.80 -5.33 -1.36
N ARG A 89 3.55 -6.39 -1.07
CA ARG A 89 4.29 -7.20 -2.03
C ARG A 89 3.56 -8.51 -2.25
N ILE A 90 3.30 -8.84 -3.51
CA ILE A 90 2.70 -10.09 -3.96
C ILE A 90 3.78 -10.88 -4.71
N TYR A 91 4.17 -12.02 -4.15
CA TYR A 91 5.14 -12.93 -4.74
C TYR A 91 4.37 -13.95 -5.59
N LEU A 92 4.67 -14.00 -6.88
CA LEU A 92 4.03 -14.86 -7.86
C LEU A 92 5.03 -15.93 -8.35
N ARG A 93 4.54 -16.88 -9.16
CA ARG A 93 5.39 -17.89 -9.79
C ARG A 93 6.41 -17.28 -10.76
N GLY A 94 7.49 -18.01 -11.02
CA GLY A 94 8.60 -17.54 -11.86
C GLY A 94 9.40 -16.38 -11.25
N GLY A 95 9.40 -16.26 -9.92
CA GLY A 95 10.16 -15.23 -9.21
C GLY A 95 9.61 -13.81 -9.36
N GLN A 96 8.42 -13.64 -9.94
CA GLN A 96 7.82 -12.32 -10.13
C GLN A 96 7.36 -11.73 -8.80
N VAL A 97 7.63 -10.43 -8.61
CA VAL A 97 7.10 -9.64 -7.48
C VAL A 97 6.35 -8.44 -8.03
N ARG A 98 5.09 -8.31 -7.60
CA ARG A 98 4.22 -7.18 -7.93
C ARG A 98 3.78 -6.47 -6.65
N HIS A 99 3.43 -5.22 -6.78
CA HIS A 99 3.22 -4.34 -5.65
C HIS A 99 1.82 -3.71 -5.71
N ILE A 100 1.19 -3.55 -4.54
CA ILE A 100 -0.06 -2.81 -4.39
C ILE A 100 0.17 -1.66 -3.41
N GLU A 101 -0.17 -0.45 -3.84
CA GLU A 101 -0.26 0.74 -2.99
C GLU A 101 -1.74 1.05 -2.72
N ASN A 102 -2.09 1.34 -1.47
CA ASN A 102 -3.45 1.67 -1.09
C ASN A 102 -3.66 3.17 -0.93
N LYS A 103 -4.84 3.64 -1.37
CA LYS A 103 -5.32 4.99 -1.10
C LYS A 103 -6.78 5.01 -0.71
N VAL A 104 -7.08 5.78 0.34
CA VAL A 104 -8.45 6.04 0.75
C VAL A 104 -9.06 7.07 -0.21
N GLY A 105 -10.13 6.69 -0.92
CA GLY A 105 -10.83 7.51 -1.90
C GLY A 105 -9.88 8.21 -2.90
N ASN A 106 -9.95 9.54 -2.93
CA ASN A 106 -9.12 10.37 -3.82
C ASN A 106 -7.77 10.78 -3.20
N GLY A 107 -7.29 10.06 -2.18
CA GLY A 107 -6.00 10.31 -1.52
C GLY A 107 -4.85 10.38 -2.51
N ARG A 108 -4.04 11.44 -2.47
CA ARG A 108 -2.92 11.62 -3.41
C ARG A 108 -1.73 10.76 -3.00
N LEU A 109 -0.97 10.28 -3.99
CA LEU A 109 0.36 9.75 -3.73
C LEU A 109 1.26 10.87 -3.20
N GLN A 110 2.08 10.54 -2.22
CA GLN A 110 3.13 11.45 -1.77
C GLN A 110 4.23 11.54 -2.82
N PRO A 111 4.98 12.65 -2.93
CA PRO A 111 6.07 12.77 -3.90
C PRO A 111 7.10 11.63 -3.81
N VAL A 112 7.40 11.16 -2.59
CA VAL A 112 8.30 10.02 -2.37
C VAL A 112 7.75 8.70 -2.93
N GLN A 113 6.43 8.49 -2.88
CA GLN A 113 5.78 7.33 -3.47
C GLN A 113 5.82 7.40 -4.99
N VAL A 114 5.51 8.57 -5.58
CA VAL A 114 5.61 8.79 -7.03
C VAL A 114 7.02 8.47 -7.54
N LYS A 115 8.05 8.97 -6.84
CA LYS A 115 9.45 8.68 -7.19
C LYS A 115 9.77 7.19 -7.07
N ARG A 116 9.45 6.57 -5.93
CA ARG A 116 9.76 5.17 -5.65
C ARG A 116 9.07 4.21 -6.62
N HIS A 117 7.79 4.45 -6.92
CA HIS A 117 7.04 3.60 -7.85
C HIS A 117 7.62 3.72 -9.26
N GLY A 118 7.95 4.93 -9.72
CA GLY A 118 8.60 5.13 -11.01
C GLY A 118 9.99 4.49 -11.08
N GLU A 119 10.73 4.38 -9.97
CA GLU A 119 12.01 3.64 -9.91
C GLU A 119 11.78 2.12 -9.99
N LEU A 120 10.78 1.59 -9.29
CA LEU A 120 10.39 0.17 -9.35
C LEU A 120 9.94 -0.23 -10.76
N GLU A 121 9.12 0.59 -11.41
CA GLU A 121 8.66 0.38 -12.78
C GLU A 121 9.81 0.32 -13.79
N LYS A 122 10.82 1.19 -13.64
CA LYS A 122 12.04 1.16 -14.48
C LYS A 122 12.85 -0.13 -14.32
N LEU A 123 12.79 -0.76 -13.15
CA LEU A 123 13.42 -2.05 -12.87
C LEU A 123 12.54 -3.24 -13.31
N GLY A 124 11.38 -2.98 -13.93
CA GLY A 124 10.46 -4.02 -14.41
C GLY A 124 9.46 -4.51 -13.37
N HIS A 125 9.36 -3.88 -12.21
CA HIS A 125 8.34 -4.20 -11.22
C HIS A 125 7.01 -3.51 -11.54
N THR A 126 5.91 -4.22 -11.31
CA THR A 126 4.56 -3.64 -11.45
C THR A 126 4.09 -3.09 -10.12
N VAL A 127 3.66 -1.82 -10.07
CA VAL A 127 3.03 -1.20 -8.91
C VAL A 127 1.62 -0.72 -9.27
N VAL A 128 0.59 -1.29 -8.63
CA VAL A 128 -0.81 -0.88 -8.84
C VAL A 128 -1.31 -0.06 -7.65
N VAL A 129 -1.91 1.09 -7.92
CA VAL A 129 -2.54 1.93 -6.88
C VAL A 129 -4.02 1.61 -6.78
N LEU A 130 -4.43 0.96 -5.69
CA LEU A 130 -5.82 0.66 -5.40
C LEU A 130 -6.46 1.76 -4.54
N ARG A 131 -7.55 2.33 -5.06
CA ARG A 131 -8.34 3.36 -4.39
C ARG A 131 -9.63 2.76 -3.88
N ALA A 132 -9.94 2.93 -2.60
CA ALA A 132 -11.18 2.43 -2.01
C ALA A 132 -11.70 3.35 -0.91
N VAL A 133 -13.02 3.37 -0.71
CA VAL A 133 -13.68 4.10 0.38
C VAL A 133 -14.22 3.19 1.48
N SER A 134 -14.07 1.86 1.31
CA SER A 134 -14.46 0.85 2.29
C SER A 134 -13.50 -0.34 2.30
N GLU A 135 -13.44 -1.06 3.42
CA GLU A 135 -12.66 -2.30 3.56
C GLU A 135 -13.09 -3.38 2.56
N GLN A 136 -14.39 -3.52 2.34
CA GLN A 136 -14.95 -4.49 1.40
C GLN A 136 -14.49 -4.20 -0.04
N GLU A 137 -14.61 -2.95 -0.48
CA GLU A 137 -14.15 -2.54 -1.80
C GLU A 137 -12.63 -2.73 -1.97
N ALA A 138 -11.85 -2.41 -0.94
CA ALA A 138 -10.40 -2.63 -0.97
C ALA A 138 -10.06 -4.11 -1.14
N ALA A 139 -10.74 -4.98 -0.40
CA ALA A 139 -10.59 -6.43 -0.48
C ALA A 139 -10.96 -6.98 -1.86
N ASP A 140 -12.11 -6.58 -2.41
CA ASP A 140 -12.59 -7.02 -3.72
C ASP A 140 -11.64 -6.58 -4.85
N LYS A 141 -11.14 -5.34 -4.79
CA LYS A 141 -10.17 -4.83 -5.76
C LYS A 141 -8.83 -5.55 -5.69
N ALA A 142 -8.33 -5.85 -4.49
CA ALA A 142 -7.08 -6.58 -4.34
C ALA A 142 -7.21 -8.02 -4.83
N GLU A 143 -8.31 -8.71 -4.52
CA GLU A 143 -8.56 -10.04 -5.04
C GLU A 143 -8.64 -10.04 -6.57
N ALA A 144 -9.42 -9.13 -7.17
CA ALA A 144 -9.53 -9.04 -8.61
C ALA A 144 -8.16 -8.80 -9.28
N CYS A 145 -7.36 -7.88 -8.72
CA CYS A 145 -6.01 -7.58 -9.19
C CYS A 145 -5.08 -8.80 -9.12
N VAL A 146 -5.07 -9.52 -7.99
CA VAL A 146 -4.23 -10.72 -7.85
C VAL A 146 -4.71 -11.84 -8.77
N ARG A 147 -6.02 -12.03 -8.93
CA ARG A 147 -6.57 -13.03 -9.87
C ARG A 147 -6.17 -12.74 -11.31
N GLU A 148 -6.18 -11.47 -11.72
CA GLU A 148 -5.69 -11.06 -13.04
C GLU A 148 -4.22 -11.47 -13.21
N TRP A 149 -3.36 -11.14 -12.25
CA TRP A 149 -1.94 -11.51 -12.30
C TRP A 149 -1.68 -13.01 -12.31
N LEU A 150 -2.53 -13.81 -11.67
CA LEU A 150 -2.43 -15.27 -11.69
C LEU A 150 -2.73 -15.88 -13.07
N THR A 151 -3.45 -15.14 -13.94
CA THR A 151 -3.71 -15.57 -15.31
C THR A 151 -2.64 -15.14 -16.31
N GLU A 152 -1.74 -14.25 -15.89
CA GLU A 152 -0.68 -13.78 -16.77
C GLU A 152 0.37 -14.88 -17.01
N PRO A 153 0.95 -14.96 -18.21
CA PRO A 153 2.03 -15.88 -18.47
C PRO A 153 3.18 -15.66 -17.49
N VAL A 154 3.70 -16.75 -16.94
CA VAL A 154 4.99 -16.69 -16.25
C VAL A 154 6.01 -16.24 -17.28
N ALA A 155 6.67 -15.11 -17.02
CA ALA A 155 7.76 -14.65 -17.87
C ALA A 155 8.74 -15.81 -18.04
N ALA A 156 9.03 -16.18 -19.30
CA ALA A 156 9.97 -17.25 -19.60
C ALA A 156 11.27 -17.00 -18.81
N ASP A 157 11.84 -18.08 -18.26
CA ASP A 157 13.03 -18.02 -17.42
C ASP A 157 14.04 -17.05 -18.04
N ASN A 158 14.31 -15.96 -17.33
CA ASN A 158 15.37 -15.05 -17.72
C ASN A 158 16.68 -15.81 -17.53
N ASP A 159 17.25 -16.34 -18.62
CA ASP A 159 18.65 -16.79 -18.77
C ASP A 159 19.65 -15.63 -18.55
N ASN A 160 19.40 -14.75 -17.59
CA ASN A 160 20.24 -13.61 -17.24
C ASN A 160 21.25 -13.94 -16.14
N ALA A 161 21.76 -15.18 -16.13
CA ALA A 161 22.96 -15.54 -15.38
C ALA A 161 24.23 -14.88 -15.96
N ALA A 162 24.18 -14.31 -17.16
CA ALA A 162 25.36 -13.79 -17.86
C ALA A 162 25.63 -12.28 -17.71
N ALA A 163 24.73 -11.48 -17.14
CA ALA A 163 24.84 -10.01 -17.22
C ALA A 163 25.53 -9.31 -16.03
N PHE A 164 25.88 -10.02 -14.95
CA PHE A 164 26.51 -9.42 -13.75
C PHE A 164 27.90 -9.99 -13.43
N ALA A 165 28.48 -10.82 -14.30
CA ALA A 165 29.75 -11.49 -14.02
C ALA A 165 31.02 -10.68 -14.38
N ASP A 166 30.90 -9.52 -15.04
CA ASP A 166 32.07 -8.93 -15.73
C ASP A 166 32.56 -7.56 -15.23
N ASP A 167 32.10 -7.05 -14.07
CA ASP A 167 32.57 -5.72 -13.60
C ASP A 167 33.03 -5.62 -12.13
N HIS A 168 33.53 -6.73 -11.58
CA HIS A 168 34.39 -6.68 -10.38
C HIS A 168 35.74 -7.34 -10.61
N LYS A 169 36.46 -6.82 -11.62
CA LYS A 169 37.93 -6.78 -11.58
C LYS A 169 38.36 -5.32 -11.44
N LEU A 170 38.39 -4.83 -10.21
CA LEU A 170 39.19 -3.66 -9.86
C LEU A 170 39.97 -3.97 -8.58
N GLN A 171 41.28 -4.01 -8.83
CA GLN A 171 42.48 -3.79 -8.00
C GLN A 171 42.28 -3.49 -6.51
#